data_AF-A0A431HW51-F1
#
_entry.id   AF-A0A431HW51-F1
#
_cell.length_a   1.000
_cell.length_b   1.000
_cell.length_c   1.000
_cell.angle_alpha   90.00
_cell.angle_beta   90.00
_cell.angle_gamma   90.00
#
_symmetry.space_group_name_H-M   'P 1'
#
loop_
_entity.id
_entity.type
_entity.pdbx_description
1 polymer ?
#
loop_
_entity_poly.entity_id
_entity_poly.type
_entity_poly.pdbx_seq_one_letter_code
_entity_poly.pdbx_strand_id
1 'polypeptide(L)'
;MNLIFPVRAHAGLDPRPGSFSGLMDLYERNYMLLRRLLPAMLPADARQVSQAAGALDLHLHVSERFRYTSELSLTYRFEHGDGQVLLEPDLHVRIYHDARLAEVMVARLRH
;
A
#
# COMPACT_ATOMS: atom_id res chain seq x y z
N MET A 1 -9.26 9.89 -15.96
CA MET A 1 -10.12 8.71 -16.11
C MET A 1 -10.52 8.23 -14.71
N ASN A 2 -11.72 8.61 -14.26
CA ASN A 2 -12.16 8.41 -12.88
C ASN A 2 -12.81 7.02 -12.76
N LEU A 3 -12.02 5.99 -12.44
CA LEU A 3 -12.55 4.64 -12.19
C LEU A 3 -12.91 4.51 -10.71
N ILE A 4 -14.09 5.01 -10.34
CA ILE A 4 -14.76 4.64 -9.09
C ILE A 4 -15.42 3.29 -9.34
N PHE A 5 -14.77 2.21 -8.90
CA PHE A 5 -15.37 0.89 -8.89
C PHE A 5 -16.43 0.85 -7.78
N PRO A 6 -17.57 0.18 -7.99
CA PRO A 6 -18.55 0.00 -6.92
C PRO A 6 -17.89 -0.79 -5.78
N VAL A 7 -17.88 -0.19 -4.59
CA VAL A 7 -17.52 -0.89 -3.35
C VAL A 7 -18.53 -2.01 -3.18
N ARG A 8 -18.06 -3.26 -3.07
CA ARG A 8 -18.90 -4.34 -2.59
C ARG A 8 -19.10 -4.09 -1.11
N ALA A 9 -20.21 -3.45 -0.74
CA ALA A 9 -20.61 -3.42 0.65
C ALA A 9 -20.75 -4.86 1.14
N HIS A 10 -20.00 -5.22 2.20
CA HIS A 10 -20.19 -6.50 2.87
C HIS A 10 -21.66 -6.61 3.27
N ALA A 11 -22.33 -7.68 2.79
CA ALA A 11 -23.78 -7.82 2.84
C ALA A 11 -24.36 -7.46 4.22
N GLY A 12 -25.06 -6.33 4.31
CA GLY A 12 -25.82 -5.90 5.48
C GLY A 12 -25.12 -4.95 6.46
N LEU A 13 -23.88 -4.53 6.22
CA LEU A 13 -23.17 -3.62 7.12
C LEU A 13 -22.88 -2.26 6.45
N ASP A 14 -23.32 -1.19 7.11
CA ASP A 14 -23.06 0.19 6.70
C ASP A 14 -21.57 0.54 6.97
N PRO A 15 -20.74 0.81 5.94
CA PRO A 15 -19.32 1.02 6.09
C PRO A 15 -19.02 2.44 6.60
N ARG A 16 -19.38 2.67 7.85
CA ARG A 16 -19.01 3.89 8.58
C ARG A 16 -17.54 3.79 9.03
N PRO A 17 -16.75 4.88 8.98
CA PRO A 17 -15.44 4.91 9.61
C PRO A 17 -15.52 4.44 11.06
N GLY A 18 -14.61 3.54 11.46
CA GLY A 18 -14.59 2.95 12.81
C GLY A 18 -15.51 1.74 13.00
N SER A 19 -16.28 1.32 11.98
CA SER A 19 -16.98 0.03 11.99
C SER A 19 -16.11 -1.09 11.44
N PHE A 20 -16.41 -2.34 11.80
CA PHE A 20 -15.74 -3.51 11.24
C PHE A 20 -15.89 -3.57 9.71
N SER A 21 -17.09 -3.31 9.18
CA SER A 21 -17.31 -3.28 7.72
C SER A 21 -16.49 -2.19 7.04
N GLY A 22 -16.40 -1.00 7.64
CA GLY A 22 -15.58 0.07 7.10
C GLY A 22 -14.09 -0.27 7.12
N LEU A 23 -13.61 -1.00 8.14
CA LEU A 23 -12.25 -1.50 8.18
C LEU A 23 -11.98 -2.56 7.10
N MET A 24 -12.91 -3.50 6.91
CA MET A 24 -12.78 -4.52 5.88
C MET A 24 -12.78 -3.90 4.48
N ASP A 25 -13.68 -2.95 4.20
CA ASP A 25 -13.70 -2.19 2.96
C ASP A 25 -12.37 -1.45 2.72
N LEU A 26 -11.77 -0.88 3.77
CA LEU A 26 -10.46 -0.22 3.68
C LEU A 26 -9.37 -1.22 3.27
N TYR A 27 -9.34 -2.40 3.87
CA TYR A 27 -8.37 -3.44 3.54
C TYR A 27 -8.53 -3.99 2.12
N GLU A 28 -9.75 -4.20 1.65
CA GLU A 28 -10.03 -4.58 0.26
C GLU A 28 -9.59 -3.48 -0.72
N ARG A 29 -9.87 -2.22 -0.38
CA ARG A 29 -9.48 -1.08 -1.21
C ARG A 29 -7.97 -0.93 -1.31
N ASN A 30 -7.26 -1.09 -0.20
CA ASN A 30 -5.80 -1.10 -0.19
C ASN A 30 -5.24 -2.22 -1.08
N TYR A 31 -5.82 -3.43 -1.00
CA TYR A 31 -5.42 -4.53 -1.87
C TYR A 31 -5.57 -4.18 -3.35
N MET A 32 -6.72 -3.64 -3.74
CA MET A 32 -6.96 -3.22 -5.12
C MET A 32 -5.96 -2.16 -5.61
N LEU A 33 -5.65 -1.17 -4.76
CA LEU A 33 -4.68 -0.13 -5.11
C LEU A 33 -3.26 -0.71 -5.27
N LEU A 34 -2.86 -1.59 -4.37
CA LEU A 34 -1.56 -2.27 -4.45
C LEU A 34 -1.45 -3.18 -5.66
N ARG A 35 -2.52 -3.87 -6.07
CA ARG A 35 -2.51 -4.66 -7.30
C ARG A 35 -2.47 -3.83 -8.58
N ARG A 36 -2.87 -2.55 -8.52
CA ARG A 36 -2.64 -1.61 -9.64
C ARG A 36 -1.21 -1.10 -9.66
N LEU A 37 -0.66 -0.79 -8.49
CA LEU A 37 0.73 -0.35 -8.35
C LEU A 37 1.73 -1.46 -8.70
N LEU A 38 1.44 -2.68 -8.25
CA LEU A 38 2.27 -3.87 -8.42
C LEU A 38 1.43 -5.04 -8.97
N PRO A 39 1.22 -5.10 -10.30
CA PRO A 39 0.37 -6.11 -10.93
C PRO A 39 0.85 -7.54 -10.74
N ALA A 40 2.17 -7.76 -10.62
CA ALA A 40 2.77 -9.04 -10.33
C ALA A 40 3.66 -8.92 -9.08
N MET A 41 3.50 -9.85 -8.13
CA MET A 41 4.27 -9.81 -6.90
C MET A 41 5.74 -10.15 -7.17
N LEU A 42 6.64 -9.30 -6.69
CA LEU A 42 8.09 -9.49 -6.84
C LEU A 42 8.61 -10.53 -5.84
N PRO A 43 9.79 -11.13 -6.08
CA PRO A 43 10.46 -11.96 -5.08
C PRO A 43 10.72 -11.20 -3.77
N ALA A 44 11.03 -11.92 -2.70
CA ALA A 44 11.56 -11.30 -1.48
C ALA A 44 12.86 -10.54 -1.79
N ASP A 45 13.13 -9.49 -1.01
CA ASP A 45 14.23 -8.53 -1.14
C ASP A 45 14.23 -7.69 -2.43
N ALA A 46 13.21 -7.84 -3.28
CA ALA A 46 13.11 -7.05 -4.49
C ALA A 46 12.83 -5.58 -4.18
N ARG A 47 13.49 -4.68 -4.92
CA ARG A 47 13.29 -3.23 -4.87
C ARG A 47 12.83 -2.72 -6.22
N GLN A 48 11.86 -1.82 -6.22
CA GLN A 48 11.36 -1.18 -7.44
C GLN A 48 11.09 0.29 -7.17
N VAL A 49 11.24 1.12 -8.20
CA VAL A 49 10.85 2.53 -8.15
C VAL A 49 9.75 2.76 -9.17
N SER A 50 8.63 3.31 -8.71
CA SER A 50 7.56 3.78 -9.58
C SER A 50 7.79 5.25 -9.88
N GLN A 51 8.01 5.55 -11.16
CA GLN A 51 8.22 6.90 -11.66
C GLN A 51 7.02 7.32 -12.50
N ALA A 52 6.51 8.52 -12.26
CA ALA A 52 5.43 9.11 -13.04
C ALA A 52 5.71 10.59 -13.28
N ALA A 53 5.47 11.06 -14.51
CA ALA A 53 5.73 12.45 -14.87
C ALA A 53 4.95 13.42 -13.96
N GLY A 54 5.67 14.32 -13.29
CA GLY A 54 5.09 15.29 -12.36
C GLY A 54 4.72 14.73 -10.98
N ALA A 55 5.13 13.50 -10.65
CA ALA A 55 4.96 12.91 -9.33
C ALA A 55 6.32 12.52 -8.72
N LEU A 56 6.34 12.34 -7.40
CA LEU A 56 7.51 11.85 -6.68
C LEU A 56 7.75 10.37 -6.96
N ASP A 57 9.01 9.98 -7.00
CA ASP A 57 9.45 8.59 -7.12
C ASP A 57 9.01 7.80 -5.87
N LEU A 58 8.14 6.82 -6.08
CA LEU A 58 7.70 5.91 -5.03
C LEU A 58 8.63 4.70 -4.99
N HIS A 59 9.36 4.56 -3.91
CA HIS A 59 10.25 3.43 -3.66
C HIS A 59 9.47 2.31 -2.97
N LEU A 60 9.57 1.12 -3.54
CA LEU A 60 8.96 -0.11 -3.04
C LEU A 60 10.06 -1.12 -2.69
N HIS A 61 9.91 -1.80 -1.56
CA HIS A 61 10.75 -2.93 -1.18
C HIS A 61 9.89 -4.08 -0.66
N VAL A 62 10.07 -5.30 -1.18
CA VAL A 62 9.38 -6.50 -0.67
C VAL A 62 10.26 -7.12 0.41
N SER A 63 9.94 -6.90 1.69
CA SER A 63 10.72 -7.44 2.80
C SER A 63 10.53 -8.95 2.94
N GLU A 64 9.31 -9.45 2.77
CA GLU A 64 9.01 -10.87 2.91
C GLU A 64 8.01 -11.35 1.88
N ARG A 65 8.15 -12.61 1.45
CA ARG A 65 7.19 -13.26 0.56
C ARG A 65 6.98 -14.72 0.96
N PHE A 66 5.72 -15.03 1.24
CA PHE A 66 5.23 -16.39 1.46
C PHE A 66 4.20 -16.76 0.39
N ARG A 67 3.65 -17.97 0.49
CA ARG A 67 2.66 -18.50 -0.46
C ARG A 67 1.38 -17.65 -0.51
N TYR A 68 0.90 -17.19 0.65
CA TYR A 68 -0.39 -16.49 0.77
C TYR A 68 -0.24 -15.06 1.32
N THR A 69 0.94 -14.71 1.82
CA THR A 69 1.21 -13.38 2.39
C THR A 69 2.46 -12.76 1.80
N SER A 70 2.51 -11.43 1.77
CA SER A 70 3.72 -10.68 1.44
C SER A 70 3.78 -9.41 2.28
N GLU A 71 4.98 -9.00 2.64
CA GLU A 71 5.24 -7.75 3.32
C GLU A 71 6.06 -6.84 2.43
N LEU A 72 5.68 -5.58 2.38
CA LEU A 72 6.40 -4.57 1.61
C LEU A 72 6.46 -3.25 2.36
N SER A 73 7.49 -2.47 2.06
CA SER A 73 7.55 -1.06 2.44
C SER A 73 7.41 -0.15 1.23
N LEU A 74 6.78 1.01 1.45
CA LEU A 74 6.59 2.08 0.49
C LEU A 74 7.09 3.39 1.10
N THR A 75 7.90 4.14 0.35
CA THR A 75 8.43 5.42 0.79
C THR A 75 8.74 6.36 -0.36
N TYR A 76 8.74 7.68 -0.11
CA TYR A 76 9.28 8.67 -1.04
C TYR A 76 10.65 9.14 -0.56
N ARG A 77 11.51 9.54 -1.51
CA ARG A 77 12.78 10.20 -1.23
C ARG A 77 12.64 11.71 -1.43
N PHE A 78 12.96 12.47 -0.39
CA PHE A 78 13.05 13.92 -0.44
C PHE A 78 14.49 14.35 -0.23
N GLU A 79 15.04 15.12 -1.15
CA GLU A 79 16.36 15.72 -1.01
C GLU A 79 16.21 17.07 -0.29
N HIS A 80 16.94 17.25 0.81
CA HIS A 80 17.03 18.52 1.51
C HIS A 80 18.27 19.29 1.05
N GLY A 81 18.23 20.63 1.13
CA GLY A 81 19.31 21.51 0.66
C GLY A 81 20.68 21.34 1.33
N ASP A 82 20.78 20.56 2.41
CA ASP A 82 22.02 20.21 3.10
C ASP A 82 22.60 18.84 2.66
N GLY A 83 22.00 18.21 1.65
CA GLY A 83 22.42 16.90 1.14
C GLY A 83 21.83 15.71 1.91
N GLN A 84 20.96 15.94 2.90
CA GLN A 84 20.26 14.85 3.57
C GLN A 84 19.10 14.32 2.72
N VAL A 85 18.96 12.99 2.67
CA VAL A 85 17.82 12.31 2.05
C VAL A 85 16.84 11.89 3.14
N LEU A 86 15.62 12.42 3.08
CA LEU A 86 14.53 12.05 3.95
C LEU A 86 13.66 10.99 3.27
N LEU A 87 13.34 9.92 4.00
CA LEU A 87 12.44 8.85 3.57
C LEU A 87 11.11 8.99 4.29
N GLU A 88 10.05 9.36 3.59
CA GLU A 88 8.75 9.56 4.21
C GLU A 88 7.56 9.32 3.26
N PRO A 89 6.44 8.75 3.75
CA PRO A 89 6.33 7.94 4.98
C PRO A 89 7.17 6.67 4.86
N ASP A 90 7.46 6.00 5.98
CA ASP A 90 7.92 4.61 5.97
C ASP A 90 6.70 3.71 6.20
N LEU A 91 6.00 3.40 5.11
CA LEU A 91 4.74 2.67 5.15
C LEU A 91 5.00 1.17 4.97
N HIS A 92 4.72 0.38 6.00
CA HIS A 92 4.82 -1.08 5.95
C HIS A 92 3.44 -1.69 5.76
N VAL A 93 3.31 -2.53 4.74
CA VAL A 93 2.03 -3.10 4.31
C VAL A 93 2.15 -4.61 4.25
N ARG A 94 1.19 -5.30 4.86
CA ARG A 94 1.02 -6.73 4.71
C ARG A 94 -0.13 -7.01 3.74
N ILE A 95 0.11 -7.89 2.79
CA ILE A 95 -0.84 -8.30 1.75
C ILE A 95 -1.21 -9.76 1.99
N TYR A 96 -2.51 -10.04 2.05
CA TYR A 96 -3.10 -11.37 2.13
C TYR A 96 -3.71 -11.72 0.76
N HIS A 97 -3.08 -12.62 0.02
CA HIS A 97 -3.41 -12.89 -1.39
C HIS A 97 -4.67 -13.72 -1.58
N ASP A 98 -4.93 -14.64 -0.65
CA ASP A 98 -6.10 -15.51 -0.61
C ASP A 98 -7.36 -14.75 -0.18
N ALA A 99 -7.25 -13.92 0.85
CA ALA A 99 -8.32 -13.07 1.35
C ALA A 99 -8.54 -11.80 0.49
N ARG A 100 -7.57 -11.44 -0.35
CA ARG A 100 -7.56 -10.20 -1.15
C ARG A 100 -7.65 -8.94 -0.29
N LEU A 101 -6.90 -8.94 0.81
CA LEU A 101 -6.83 -7.85 1.77
C LEU A 101 -5.41 -7.31 1.85
N ALA A 102 -5.28 -6.02 2.17
CA ALA A 102 -4.00 -5.44 2.53
C ALA A 102 -4.15 -4.45 3.68
N GLU A 103 -3.33 -4.61 4.70
CA GLU A 103 -3.33 -3.77 5.89
C GLU A 103 -2.02 -3.02 6.05
N VAL A 104 -2.10 -1.80 6.55
CA VAL A 104 -0.93 -1.02 6.94
C VAL A 104 -0.56 -1.43 8.35
N MET A 105 0.62 -2.03 8.52
CA MET A 105 1.13 -2.48 9.82
C MET A 105 1.73 -1.32 10.59
N VAL A 106 2.51 -0.48 9.90
CA VAL A 106 3.18 0.68 10.46
C VAL A 106 3.13 1.80 9.43
N ALA A 107 2.74 2.98 9.88
CA ALA A 107 2.93 4.22 9.15
C ALA A 107 3.68 5.18 10.09
N ARG A 108 4.98 5.37 9.85
CA ARG A 108 5.74 6.40 10.56
C ARG A 108 5.72 7.68 9.74
N LEU A 109 5.03 8.68 10.27
CA LEU A 109 5.03 10.06 9.79
C LEU A 109 5.78 10.90 10.83
N ARG A 110 6.73 11.74 10.41
CA ARG A 110 7.37 12.71 11.29
C ARG A 110 6.63 14.04 11.11
N HIS A 111 5.99 14.50 12.20
CA HIS A 111 5.40 15.83 12.32
C HIS A 111 6.45 16.86 12.73
#